data_AF-T1KE04-F1
#
_entry.id   AF-T1KE04-F1
#
_cell.length_a   1.000
_cell.length_b   1.000
_cell.length_c   1.000
_cell.angle_alpha   90.00
_cell.angle_beta   90.00
_cell.angle_gamma   90.00
#
_symmetry.space_group_name_H-M   'P 1'
#
loop_
_entity.id
_entity.type
_entity.pdbx_description
1 polymer ?
#
loop_
_entity_poly.entity_id
_entity_poly.type
_entity_poly.pdbx_seq_one_letter_code
_entity_poly.pdbx_strand_id
1 'polypeptide(L)'
;MRHHGFETTYYDTINELLKIAVTNAKKPAIIICHSYGCLNLASFIYVIKAEKLTDLFGKILLLGAPWKGSTKALRTLLSGDA
;
A
#
# COMPACT_ATOMS: atom_id res chain seq x y z
N MET A 1 35.80 4.60 3.26
CA MET A 1 34.47 5.21 3.04
C MET A 1 33.65 4.28 2.18
N ARG A 2 32.65 3.60 2.73
CA ARG A 2 31.75 2.74 1.95
C ARG A 2 30.57 3.59 1.49
N HIS A 3 30.43 3.77 0.17
CA HIS A 3 29.21 4.26 -0.44
C HIS A 3 28.13 3.17 -0.30
N HIS A 4 27.29 3.26 0.74
CA HIS A 4 26.06 2.49 0.79
C HIS A 4 25.00 3.23 -0.04
N GLY A 5 24.85 2.82 -1.30
CA GLY A 5 23.67 3.16 -2.08
C GLY A 5 22.45 2.64 -1.33
N PHE A 6 21.56 3.54 -0.92
CA PHE A 6 20.28 3.17 -0.32
C PHE A 6 19.45 2.41 -1.38
N GLU A 7 19.23 1.11 -1.18
CA GLU A 7 18.19 0.40 -1.90
C GLU A 7 16.84 0.93 -1.41
N THR A 8 16.20 1.78 -2.22
CA THR A 8 14.86 2.32 -1.97
C THR A 8 13.87 1.17 -1.85
N THR A 9 13.12 1.08 -0.74
CA THR A 9 12.13 0.02 -0.57
C THR A 9 10.88 0.29 -1.43
N TYR A 10 10.10 -0.75 -1.73
CA TYR A 10 8.82 -0.63 -2.42
C TYR A 10 7.90 0.46 -1.81
N TYR A 11 7.88 0.56 -0.47
CA TYR A 11 7.08 1.56 0.24
C TYR A 11 7.67 2.97 0.17
N ASP A 12 8.99 3.10 0.13
CA ASP A 12 9.62 4.42 -0.09
C ASP A 12 9.28 4.95 -1.48
N THR A 13 9.30 4.09 -2.50
CA THR A 13 8.89 4.46 -3.87
C THR A 13 7.42 4.91 -3.92
N ILE A 14 6.51 4.18 -3.27
CA ILE A 14 5.09 4.57 -3.18
C ILE A 14 4.93 5.90 -2.47
N ASN A 15 5.66 6.12 -1.37
CA ASN A 15 5.59 7.35 -0.60
C ASN A 15 6.05 8.56 -1.43
N GLU A 16 7.12 8.42 -2.20
CA GLU A 16 7.58 9.49 -3.10
C GLU A 16 6.57 9.77 -4.22
N LEU A 17 6.02 8.73 -4.86
CA LEU A 17 4.97 8.91 -5.87
C LEU A 17 3.72 9.59 -5.33
N LEU A 18 3.31 9.25 -4.10
CA LEU A 18 2.21 9.89 -3.40
C LEU A 18 2.47 11.38 -3.16
N LYS A 19 3.65 11.74 -2.65
CA LYS A 19 4.02 13.14 -2.43
C LYS A 19 4.02 13.93 -3.74
N ILE A 20 4.56 13.36 -4.82
CA ILE A 20 4.54 13.99 -6.15
C ILE A 20 3.10 14.22 -6.62
N ALA A 21 2.23 13.21 -6.48
CA ALA A 21 0.83 13.31 -6.89
C ALA A 21 0.07 14.40 -6.11
N VAL A 22 0.21 14.43 -4.78
CA VAL A 22 -0.42 15.44 -3.92
C VAL A 22 0.12 16.84 -4.22
N THR A 23 1.43 16.98 -4.43
CA THR A 23 2.07 18.27 -4.77
C THR A 23 1.53 18.81 -6.10
N ASN A 24 1.43 17.96 -7.12
CA ASN A 24 0.93 18.36 -8.44
C ASN A 24 -0.56 18.69 -8.42
N ALA A 25 -1.36 17.89 -7.72
CA ALA A 25 -2.81 18.09 -7.63
C ALA A 25 -3.22 19.18 -6.63
N LYS A 26 -2.30 19.59 -5.74
CA LYS A 26 -2.53 20.50 -4.60
C LYS A 26 -3.70 20.07 -3.71
N LYS A 27 -3.93 18.76 -3.62
CA LYS A 27 -5.04 18.15 -2.86
C LYS A 27 -4.58 16.79 -2.30
N PRO A 28 -5.06 16.41 -1.09
CA PRO A 28 -4.82 15.07 -0.57
C PRO A 28 -5.34 13.99 -1.52
N ALA A 29 -4.63 12.87 -1.60
CA ALA A 29 -4.92 11.78 -2.52
C ALA A 29 -6.13 10.95 -2.06
N ILE A 30 -6.89 10.45 -3.03
CA ILE A 30 -7.86 9.37 -2.80
C ILE A 30 -7.14 8.06 -3.07
N ILE A 31 -6.99 7.23 -2.04
CA ILE A 31 -6.34 5.93 -2.15
C ILE A 31 -7.41 4.88 -2.45
N ILE A 32 -7.22 4.14 -3.54
CA ILE A 32 -8.10 3.05 -3.93
C ILE A 32 -7.27 1.78 -3.95
N CYS A 33 -7.72 0.75 -3.24
CA CYS A 33 -7.06 -0.54 -3.27
C CYS A 33 -8.09 -1.67 -3.33
N HIS A 34 -7.67 -2.78 -3.93
CA HIS A 34 -8.53 -3.93 -4.20
C HIS A 34 -7.87 -5.22 -3.73
N SER A 35 -8.67 -6.10 -3.10
CA SER A 35 -8.23 -7.41 -2.63
C SER A 35 -6.95 -7.32 -1.79
N TYR A 36 -5.90 -8.07 -2.13
CA TYR A 36 -4.60 -8.07 -1.46
C TYR A 36 -3.95 -6.67 -1.38
N GLY A 37 -4.25 -5.77 -2.32
CA GLY A 37 -3.80 -4.37 -2.27
C GLY A 37 -4.25 -3.64 -1.00
N CYS A 38 -5.36 -4.05 -0.38
CA CYS A 38 -5.83 -3.49 0.89
C CYS A 38 -4.92 -3.86 2.05
N LEU A 39 -4.43 -5.11 2.08
CA LEU A 39 -3.46 -5.57 3.07
C LEU A 39 -2.11 -4.88 2.85
N ASN A 40 -1.72 -4.71 1.58
CA ASN A 40 -0.49 -4.00 1.25
C ASN A 40 -0.55 -2.52 1.65
N LEU A 41 -1.70 -1.86 1.49
CA LEU A 41 -1.92 -0.50 1.99
C LEU A 41 -1.82 -0.43 3.52
N ALA A 42 -2.38 -1.41 4.24
CA ALA A 42 -2.26 -1.47 5.69
C ALA A 42 -0.79 -1.61 6.13
N SER A 43 -0.03 -2.47 5.46
CA SER A 43 1.42 -2.62 5.68
C SER A 43 2.20 -1.34 5.36
N PHE A 44 1.87 -0.65 4.26
CA PHE A 44 2.47 0.64 3.90
C PHE A 44 2.26 1.69 5.00
N ILE A 45 1.02 1.84 5.48
CA ILE A 45 0.68 2.79 6.55
C ILE A 45 1.44 2.45 7.84
N TYR A 46 1.55 1.17 8.16
CA TYR A 46 2.30 0.71 9.34
C TYR A 46 3.80 1.03 9.23
N VAL A 47 4.42 0.74 8.08
CA VAL A 47 5.87 0.95 7.86
C VAL A 47 6.23 2.44 7.82
N ILE A 48 5.48 3.25 7.07
CA ILE A 48 5.76 4.68 6.93
C ILE A 48 5.32 5.49 8.16
N LYS A 49 4.41 4.92 8.97
CA LYS A 49 3.69 5.51 10.10
C LYS A 49 2.57 6.45 9.65
N ALA A 50 1.37 6.22 10.20
CA ALA A 50 0.15 6.93 9.83
C ALA A 50 0.27 8.45 9.96
N GLU A 51 0.94 8.95 11.01
CA GLU A 51 1.17 10.37 11.24
C GLU A 51 1.84 11.10 10.06
N LYS A 52 2.72 10.42 9.33
CA LYS A 52 3.43 10.99 8.16
C LYS A 52 2.58 11.03 6.89
N LEU A 53 1.43 10.35 6.89
CA LEU A 53 0.53 10.20 5.74
C LEU A 53 -0.75 11.02 5.90
N THR A 54 -1.03 11.55 7.09
CA THR A 54 -2.30 12.22 7.44
C THR A 54 -2.66 13.35 6.48
N ASP A 55 -1.69 14.19 6.13
CA ASP A 55 -1.91 15.33 5.22
C ASP A 55 -1.92 14.92 3.74
N LEU A 56 -1.42 13.72 3.43
CA LEU A 56 -1.34 13.18 2.08
C LEU A 56 -2.61 12.43 1.70
N PHE A 57 -3.38 11.91 2.66
CA PHE A 57 -4.57 11.10 2.43
C PHE A 57 -5.85 11.89 2.64
N GLY A 58 -6.70 11.96 1.62
CA GLY A 58 -8.04 12.53 1.73
C GLY A 58 -9.11 11.48 2.03
N LYS A 59 -9.10 10.37 1.29
CA LYS A 59 -10.04 9.24 1.47
C LYS A 59 -9.35 7.92 1.14
N ILE A 60 -9.80 6.85 1.76
CA ILE A 60 -9.38 5.47 1.45
C ILE A 60 -10.62 4.66 1.06
N LEU A 61 -10.57 4.02 -0.11
CA LEU A 61 -11.62 3.14 -0.62
C LEU A 61 -11.06 1.72 -0.73
N LEU A 62 -11.66 0.79 0.01
CA LEU A 62 -11.22 -0.59 0.15
C LEU A 62 -12.21 -1.51 -0.58
N LEU A 63 -11.75 -2.19 -1.63
CA LEU A 63 -12.59 -3.02 -2.48
C LEU A 63 -12.27 -4.50 -2.25
N GLY A 64 -13.18 -5.25 -1.62
CA GLY A 64 -13.02 -6.70 -1.44
C GLY A 64 -11.82 -7.11 -0.58
N ALA A 65 -11.49 -6.34 0.46
CA ALA A 65 -10.33 -6.56 1.31
C ALA A 65 -10.43 -7.89 2.10
N PRO A 66 -9.49 -8.84 1.94
CA PRO A 66 -9.51 -10.12 2.64
C PRO A 66 -8.84 -10.01 4.02
N TRP A 67 -9.40 -9.19 4.93
CA TRP A 67 -8.81 -8.92 6.26
C TRP A 67 -8.53 -10.17 7.10
N LYS A 68 -9.30 -11.23 6.87
CA LYS A 68 -9.16 -12.53 7.55
C LYS A 68 -8.63 -13.63 6.63
N GLY A 69 -8.00 -13.25 5.52
CA GLY A 69 -7.59 -14.17 4.47
C GLY A 69 -8.75 -14.61 3.56
N SER A 70 -8.52 -15.63 2.74
CA SER A 70 -9.48 -16.17 1.79
C SER A 70 -9.42 -17.69 1.81
N THR A 71 -10.57 -18.37 1.93
CA THR A 71 -10.67 -19.82 1.81
C THR A 71 -10.26 -20.31 0.41
N LYS A 72 -10.39 -19.45 -0.61
CA LYS A 72 -9.88 -19.74 -1.95
C LYS A 72 -8.37 -19.98 -1.92
N ALA A 73 -7.60 -19.24 -1.12
CA ALA A 73 -6.16 -19.45 -1.02
C ALA A 73 -5.83 -20.85 -0.47
N LEU A 74 -6.58 -21.35 0.52
CA LEU A 74 -6.42 -22.71 1.01
C LEU A 74 -6.76 -23.76 -0.06
N ARG A 75 -7.86 -23.56 -0.78
CA ARG A 75 -8.22 -24.43 -1.90
C ARG A 75 -7.13 -24.44 -2.97
N THR A 76 -6.60 -23.28 -3.34
CA THR A 76 -5.51 -23.14 -4.30
C THR A 76 -4.27 -23.92 -3.87
N LEU A 77 -3.92 -23.87 -2.58
CA LEU A 77 -2.79 -24.64 -2.03
C LEU A 77 -3.02 -26.15 -2.07
N LEU A 78 -4.24 -26.61 -1.80
CA LEU A 78 -4.55 -28.05 -1.69
C LEU A 78 -4.82 -28.71 -3.04
N SER A 79 -5.46 -28.01 -3.98
CA SER A 79 -5.97 -28.59 -5.23
C SER A 79 -5.53 -27.84 -6.49
N GLY A 80 -4.68 -26.82 -6.37
CA GLY A 80 -4.42 -25.87 -7.46
C GLY A 80 -5.55 -24.84 -7.63
N ASP A 81 -5.32 -23.83 -8.47
CA ASP A 81 -6.36 -22.87 -8.85
C ASP A 81 -7.18 -23.49 -9.99
N ALA A 82 -8.49 -23.61 -9.77
CA ALA A 82 -9.45 -24.14 -10.75
C ALA A 82 -10.48 -23.05 -11.10
#